data_AF-A0A368BVP9-F1
#
_entry.id   AF-A0A368BVP9-F1
#
_cell.length_a   1.000
_cell.length_b   1.000
_cell.length_c   1.000
_cell.angle_alpha   90.00
_cell.angle_beta   90.00
_cell.angle_gamma   90.00
#
_symmetry.space_group_name_H-M   'P 1'
#
loop_
_entity.id
_entity.type
_entity.pdbx_description
1 polymer ?
#
loop_
_entity_poly.entity_id
_entity_poly.type
_entity_poly.pdbx_seq_one_letter_code
_entity_poly.pdbx_strand_id
1 'polypeptide(L)'
;MLEFNIFNTAQIFDQLFAFACVYFLTSINAKIRLYGFIIGTVGFIPGVYLLVATELWWLLAFMPIWAYINYVGIANNYKEYKKTNAS
;
A
#
# COMPACT_ATOMS: atom_id res chain seq x y z
N MET A 1 15.53 0.29 24.12
CA MET A 1 16.44 -0.64 23.41
C MET A 1 15.76 -0.97 22.09
N LEU A 2 16.45 -0.84 20.97
CA LEU A 2 15.92 -1.27 19.67
C LEU A 2 15.97 -2.80 19.66
N GLU A 3 14.89 -3.42 20.12
CA GLU A 3 14.79 -4.86 20.25
C GLU A 3 14.25 -5.40 18.92
N PHE A 4 15.07 -6.13 18.17
CA PHE A 4 14.66 -6.72 16.91
C PHE A 4 13.85 -7.98 17.17
N ASN A 5 12.54 -7.80 17.28
CA ASN A 5 11.55 -8.86 17.31
C ASN A 5 10.61 -8.69 16.11
N ILE A 6 10.02 -9.79 15.65
CA ILE A 6 9.13 -9.85 14.48
C ILE A 6 7.98 -8.85 14.56
N PHE A 7 7.51 -8.53 15.77
CA PHE A 7 6.53 -7.48 16.01
C PHE A 7 7.05 -6.09 15.62
N ASN A 8 8.16 -5.66 16.21
CA ASN A 8 8.78 -4.35 15.92
C ASN A 8 9.19 -4.26 14.45
N THR A 9 9.68 -5.36 13.88
CA THR A 9 10.00 -5.46 12.45
C THR A 9 8.76 -5.23 11.59
N ALA A 10 7.62 -5.87 11.90
CA ALA A 10 6.39 -5.68 11.16
C ALA A 10 5.86 -4.24 11.24
N GLN A 11 5.95 -3.58 12.40
CA GLN A 11 5.58 -2.17 12.55
C GLN A 11 6.45 -1.24 11.70
N ILE A 12 7.76 -1.46 11.69
CA ILE A 12 8.69 -0.69 10.87
C ILE A 12 8.37 -0.89 9.38
N PHE A 13 8.14 -2.14 8.95
CA PHE A 13 7.76 -2.43 7.58
C PHE A 13 6.43 -1.78 7.21
N ASP A 14 5.38 -1.93 8.02
CA ASP A 14 4.08 -1.28 7.78
C ASP A 14 4.24 0.22 7.50
N GLN A 15 5.04 0.91 8.32
CA GLN A 15 5.30 2.34 8.15
C GLN A 15 6.14 2.66 6.90
N LEU A 16 7.17 1.88 6.59
CA LEU A 16 7.98 2.06 5.38
C LEU A 16 7.17 1.82 4.10
N PHE A 17 6.32 0.79 4.08
CA PHE A 17 5.42 0.50 2.98
C PHE A 17 4.40 1.62 2.80
N ALA A 18 3.84 2.17 3.89
CA ALA A 18 2.94 3.31 3.82
C ALA A 18 3.63 4.56 3.22
N PHE A 19 4.85 4.89 3.67
CA PHE A 19 5.60 6.01 3.12
C PHE A 19 5.94 5.83 1.64
N ALA A 20 6.46 4.66 1.26
CA ALA A 20 6.78 4.35 -0.13
C ALA A 20 5.53 4.39 -1.02
N CYS A 21 4.42 3.82 -0.55
CA CYS A 21 3.13 3.86 -1.23
C CYS A 21 2.72 5.31 -1.53
N VAL A 22 2.63 6.17 -0.51
CA VAL A 22 2.20 7.57 -0.68
C VAL A 22 3.16 8.35 -1.58
N TYR A 23 4.47 8.14 -1.41
CA TYR A 23 5.48 8.79 -2.25
C TYR A 23 5.29 8.49 -3.73
N PHE A 24 5.06 7.22 -4.09
CA PHE A 24 4.82 6.85 -5.49
C PHE A 24 3.44 7.27 -5.98
N LEU A 25 2.41 7.21 -5.13
CA LEU A 25 1.04 7.60 -5.49
C LEU A 25 0.92 9.08 -5.86
N THR A 26 1.75 9.94 -5.26
CA THR A 26 1.77 11.38 -5.55
C THR A 26 2.56 11.72 -6.82
N SER A 27 3.14 10.73 -7.50
CA SER A 27 3.83 10.96 -8.76
C SER A 27 2.88 11.35 -9.89
N ILE A 28 3.32 12.30 -10.72
CA ILE A 28 2.64 12.70 -11.95
C ILE A 28 2.75 11.60 -13.02
N ASN A 29 3.83 10.80 -12.99
CA ASN A 29 4.05 9.75 -13.97
C ASN A 29 3.19 8.51 -13.66
N ALA A 30 2.31 8.14 -14.59
CA ALA A 30 1.43 6.98 -14.45
C ALA A 30 2.19 5.65 -14.21
N LYS A 31 3.38 5.45 -14.79
CA LYS A 31 4.21 4.26 -14.51
C LYS A 31 4.67 4.24 -13.06
N ILE A 32 5.10 5.39 -12.54
CA ILE A 32 5.60 5.51 -11.17
C ILE A 32 4.45 5.33 -10.16
N ARG A 33 3.30 5.95 -10.44
CA ARG A 33 2.09 5.81 -9.63
C ARG A 33 1.59 4.37 -9.54
N LEU A 34 1.78 3.56 -10.59
CA LEU A 34 1.48 2.13 -10.56
C LEU A 34 2.28 1.39 -9.47
N TYR A 35 3.57 1.71 -9.29
CA TYR A 35 4.36 1.12 -8.21
C TYR A 35 3.81 1.49 -6.83
N GLY A 36 3.26 2.69 -6.66
CA GLY A 36 2.56 3.07 -5.42
C GLY A 36 1.38 2.17 -5.11
N PHE A 37 0.54 1.88 -6.11
CA PHE A 37 -0.57 0.94 -5.95
C PHE A 37 -0.11 -0.50 -5.64
N ILE A 38 0.93 -0.99 -6.33
CA ILE A 38 1.52 -2.31 -6.06
C ILE A 38 2.04 -2.37 -4.62
N ILE A 39 2.82 -1.38 -4.20
CA ILE A 39 3.43 -1.32 -2.87
C ILE A 39 2.37 -1.29 -1.80
N GLY A 40 1.32 -0.47 -1.94
CA GLY A 40 0.30 -0.45 -0.91
C GLY A 40 -0.55 -1.74 -0.88
N THR A 41 -0.67 -2.47 -2.00
CA THR A 41 -1.29 -3.80 -2.01
C THR A 41 -0.42 -4.81 -1.25
N VAL A 42 0.89 -4.81 -1.49
CA VAL A 42 1.85 -5.66 -0.75
C VAL A 42 1.95 -5.24 0.72
N GLY A 43 1.81 -3.95 1.00
CA GLY A 43 1.82 -3.36 2.34
C GLY A 43 0.71 -3.88 3.25
N PHE A 44 -0.31 -4.56 2.71
CA PHE A 44 -1.27 -5.28 3.54
C PHE A 44 -0.67 -6.48 4.29
N ILE A 45 0.43 -7.07 3.80
CA ILE A 45 1.04 -8.24 4.45
C ILE A 45 1.49 -7.90 5.89
N PRO A 46 2.31 -6.87 6.15
CA PRO A 46 2.64 -6.49 7.51
C PRO A 46 1.40 -6.02 8.30
N GLY A 47 0.46 -5.31 7.67
CA GLY A 47 -0.79 -4.89 8.32
C GLY A 47 -1.65 -6.06 8.82
N VAL A 48 -1.83 -7.13 8.02
CA VAL A 48 -2.56 -8.35 8.43
C VAL A 48 -1.85 -9.04 9.59
N TYR A 49 -0.52 -9.12 9.55
CA TYR A 49 0.24 -9.66 10.67
C TYR A 49 0.01 -8.85 11.95
N LEU A 50 0.06 -7.52 11.86
CA LEU A 50 -0.19 -6.64 13.01
C LEU A 50 -1.61 -6.82 13.56
N LEU A 51 -2.63 -6.93 12.70
CA LEU A 51 -4.01 -7.25 13.12
C LEU A 51 -4.06 -8.49 14.02
N VAL A 52 -3.40 -9.58 13.60
CA VAL A 52 -3.42 -10.85 14.35
C VAL A 52 -2.55 -10.77 15.61
N ALA A 53 -1.35 -10.17 15.51
CA ALA A 53 -0.40 -10.11 16.61
C ALA A 53 -0.79 -9.13 17.73
N THR A 54 -1.62 -8.14 17.42
CA THR A 54 -2.00 -7.07 18.38
C THR A 54 -3.50 -6.87 18.54
N GLU A 55 -4.32 -7.76 17.98
CA GLU A 55 -5.78 -7.66 18.01
C GLU A 55 -6.28 -6.30 17.51
N LEU A 56 -5.65 -5.81 16.44
CA LEU A 56 -5.84 -4.46 15.91
C LEU A 56 -7.10 -4.36 15.03
N TRP A 57 -8.27 -4.62 15.61
CA TRP A 57 -9.53 -4.88 14.88
C TRP A 57 -9.93 -3.80 13.87
N TRP A 58 -9.52 -2.54 14.05
CA TRP A 58 -9.81 -1.48 13.07
C TRP A 58 -9.23 -1.77 11.68
N LEU A 59 -8.15 -2.55 11.58
CA LEU A 59 -7.58 -2.94 10.30
C LEU A 59 -8.57 -3.76 9.46
N LEU A 60 -9.49 -4.51 10.08
CA LEU A 60 -10.56 -5.20 9.35
C LEU A 60 -11.56 -4.24 8.69
N ALA A 61 -11.79 -3.07 9.29
CA ALA A 61 -12.67 -2.06 8.72
C ALA A 61 -11.98 -1.28 7.59
N PHE A 62 -10.70 -0.92 7.78
CA PHE A 62 -9.96 -0.09 6.83
C PHE A 62 -9.35 -0.87 5.66
N MET A 63 -9.02 -2.14 5.82
CA MET A 63 -8.43 -2.96 4.76
C MET A 63 -9.35 -3.12 3.54
N PRO A 64 -10.66 -3.37 3.68
CA PRO A 64 -11.59 -3.37 2.53
C PRO A 64 -11.69 -2.01 1.85
N ILE A 65 -11.74 -0.92 2.63
CA ILE A 65 -11.80 0.45 2.10
C ILE A 65 -10.57 0.73 1.26
N TRP A 66 -9.39 0.42 1.81
CA TRP A 66 -8.13 0.64 1.13
C TRP A 66 -8.03 -0.24 -0.12
N ALA A 67 -8.39 -1.52 -0.03
CA ALA A 67 -8.39 -2.45 -1.18
C ALA A 67 -9.28 -1.95 -2.32
N TYR A 68 -10.46 -1.42 -1.99
CA TYR A 68 -11.35 -0.82 -2.98
C TYR A 68 -10.74 0.42 -3.64
N ILE A 69 -10.20 1.35 -2.85
CA ILE A 69 -9.53 2.55 -3.36
C ILE A 69 -8.38 2.17 -4.29
N ASN A 70 -7.60 1.16 -3.91
CA ASN A 70 -6.47 0.71 -4.72
C ASN A 70 -6.89 0.05 -6.01
N TYR A 71 -7.91 -0.80 -5.96
CA TYR A 71 -8.48 -1.41 -7.17
C TYR A 71 -8.95 -0.35 -8.18
N VAL A 72 -9.73 0.63 -7.72
CA VAL A 72 -10.19 1.75 -8.57
C VAL A 72 -9.01 2.57 -9.09
N GLY A 73 -8.03 2.85 -8.23
CA GLY A 73 -6.82 3.58 -8.57
C GLY A 73 -6.00 2.88 -9.66
N ILE A 74 -5.74 1.58 -9.53
CA ILE A 74 -5.05 0.76 -10.54
C ILE A 74 -5.79 0.79 -11.87
N ALA A 75 -7.11 0.56 -11.85
CA ALA A 75 -7.92 0.53 -13.07
C ALA A 75 -7.89 1.87 -13.82
N ASN A 76 -7.98 2.99 -13.09
CA ASN A 76 -7.94 4.32 -13.69
C ASN A 76 -6.52 4.67 -14.18
N ASN A 77 -5.50 4.33 -13.42
CA ASN A 77 -4.11 4.55 -13.80
C ASN A 77 -3.70 3.76 -15.05
N TYR A 78 -4.20 2.52 -15.18
CA TYR A 78 -3.99 1.71 -16.37
C TYR A 78 -4.64 2.34 -17.62
N LYS A 79 -5.85 2.89 -17.49
CA LYS A 79 -6.52 3.61 -18.59
C LYS A 79 -5.72 4.85 -19.02
N GLU A 80 -5.22 5.62 -18.06
CA GLU A 80 -4.37 6.79 -18.33
C GLU A 80 -3.06 6.38 -19.01
N TYR A 81 -2.39 5.36 -18.49
CA TYR A 81 -1.18 4.81 -19.08
C TYR A 81 -1.38 4.42 -20.55
N LYS A 82 -2.49 3.75 -20.87
CA LYS A 82 -2.81 3.36 -22.24
C LYS A 82 -3.06 4.56 -23.15
N LYS A 83 -3.70 5.62 -22.66
CA LYS A 83 -3.92 6.86 -23.42
C LYS A 83 -2.60 7.54 -23.78
N THR A 84 -1.69 7.66 -22.81
CA THR A 84 -0.40 8.35 -22.99
C THR A 84 0.59 7.60 -23.89
N ASN A 85 0.48 6.27 -24.02
CA ASN A 85 1.34 5.49 -24.94
C ASN A 85 0.70 5.22 -26.32
N ALA A 86 -0.58 5.59 -26.52
CA ALA A 86 -1.26 5.47 -27.80
C ALA A 86 -1.19 6.75 -28.66
N SER A 87 -0.71 7.85 -28.06
CA SER A 87 -0.33 9.11 -28.72
C SER A 87 1.15 9.12 -29.07
#